data_AF-X1GQ96-F1
#
_entry.id   AF-X1GQ96-F1
#
_cell.length_a   1.000
_cell.length_b   1.000
_cell.length_c   1.000
_cell.angle_alpha   90.00
_cell.angle_beta   90.00
_cell.angle_gamma   90.00
#
_symmetry.space_group_name_H-M   'P 1'
#
loop_
_entity.id
_entity.type
_entity.pdbx_description
1 polymer ?
#
loop_
_entity_poly.entity_id
_entity_poly.type
_entity_poly.pdbx_seq_one_letter_code
_entity_poly.pdbx_strand_id
1 'polypeptide(L)'
;MIFKMNEGLSLLSHCLPCEATCCKVSDSIGSPILSEDEASKIEKISKRSTRKVESPTGQEYYTLLEREDGKCYLLTRRNRCRAQKAKPLDCLSYPIKAVYGENSVEFILDPNCPASEHLTEEFIQSAKIVALDSMARFDSKTYNHWLENNVGWVKMGVIEHAFPNGNDLEIFVRREFPLGISSCPIAWNKVRLAFTGP
;
A
#
# COMPACT_ATOMS: atom_id res chain seq x y z
N MET A 1 -7.03 10.66 18.55
CA MET A 1 -8.24 10.57 17.71
C MET A 1 -8.58 9.10 17.49
N ILE A 2 -9.84 8.70 17.70
CA ILE A 2 -10.31 7.36 17.33
C ILE A 2 -10.77 7.46 15.87
N PHE A 3 -9.98 6.94 14.94
CA PHE A 3 -10.45 6.76 13.56
C PHE A 3 -11.60 5.76 13.59
N LYS A 4 -12.83 6.22 13.44
CA LYS A 4 -13.90 5.33 12.95
C LYS A 4 -13.41 4.82 11.60
N MET A 5 -13.21 3.51 11.49
CA MET A 5 -12.87 2.90 10.19
C MET A 5 -13.93 3.35 9.20
N ASN A 6 -13.55 4.20 8.26
CA ASN A 6 -14.44 4.64 7.20
C ASN A 6 -14.77 3.40 6.36
N GLU A 7 -16.05 3.03 6.28
CA GLU A 7 -16.48 1.85 5.51
C GLU A 7 -16.02 1.96 4.03
N GLY A 8 -15.77 3.19 3.56
CA GLY A 8 -15.21 3.51 2.25
C GLY A 8 -13.75 3.12 2.00
N LEU A 9 -12.97 2.61 2.97
CA LEU A 9 -11.57 2.17 2.77
C LEU A 9 -11.40 0.65 2.62
N SER A 10 -12.49 -0.09 2.53
CA SER A 10 -12.44 -1.53 2.41
C SER A 10 -12.57 -1.99 0.95
N LEU A 11 -11.45 -2.29 0.31
CA LEU A 11 -11.46 -2.99 -0.99
C LEU A 11 -11.87 -4.47 -0.90
N LEU A 12 -12.24 -4.96 0.29
CA LEU A 12 -12.53 -6.37 0.54
C LEU A 12 -13.58 -6.96 -0.42
N SER A 13 -14.63 -6.20 -0.77
CA SER A 13 -15.66 -6.62 -1.74
C SER A 13 -15.10 -6.86 -3.15
N HIS A 14 -14.04 -6.14 -3.53
CA HIS A 14 -13.33 -6.28 -4.80
C HIS A 14 -12.20 -7.32 -4.70
N CYS A 15 -11.58 -7.47 -3.53
CA CYS A 15 -10.50 -8.43 -3.29
C CYS A 15 -10.99 -9.87 -3.10
N LEU A 16 -12.23 -10.08 -2.64
CA LEU A 16 -12.80 -11.42 -2.44
C LEU A 16 -13.10 -12.18 -3.74
N PRO A 17 -13.70 -11.58 -4.79
CA PRO A 17 -14.04 -12.30 -6.04
C PRO A 17 -12.82 -12.63 -6.91
N CYS A 18 -11.75 -11.85 -6.85
CA CYS A 18 -10.54 -12.10 -7.63
C CYS A 18 -9.58 -13.09 -6.96
N GLU A 19 -9.93 -13.64 -5.79
CA GLU A 19 -9.02 -14.34 -4.86
C GLU A 19 -7.71 -13.59 -4.59
N ALA A 20 -7.64 -12.30 -4.97
CA ALA A 20 -6.39 -11.59 -4.98
C ALA A 20 -5.91 -11.47 -3.55
N THR A 21 -4.75 -12.02 -3.33
CA THR A 21 -3.83 -11.56 -2.31
C THR A 21 -3.41 -10.14 -2.70
N CYS A 22 -4.28 -9.13 -2.61
CA CYS A 22 -3.86 -7.73 -2.73
C CYS A 22 -2.84 -7.39 -1.61
N CYS A 23 -2.85 -8.19 -0.54
CA CYS A 23 -1.83 -8.29 0.50
C CYS A 23 -0.71 -9.30 0.17
N LYS A 24 -0.55 -9.72 -1.10
CA LYS A 24 0.68 -10.38 -1.52
C LYS A 24 1.75 -9.34 -1.24
N VAL A 25 2.84 -9.76 -0.64
CA VAL A 25 4.11 -9.06 -0.84
C VAL A 25 4.33 -9.19 -2.34
N SER A 26 3.75 -8.26 -3.08
CA SER A 26 3.73 -8.25 -4.52
C SER A 26 5.09 -7.71 -4.94
N ASP A 27 5.51 -8.06 -6.15
CA ASP A 27 6.72 -7.49 -6.73
C ASP A 27 6.64 -5.95 -6.83
N SER A 28 5.46 -5.32 -6.63
CA SER A 28 5.24 -3.87 -6.57
C SER A 28 5.13 -3.29 -5.15
N ILE A 29 4.40 -3.91 -4.23
CA ILE A 29 4.25 -3.47 -2.83
C ILE A 29 4.45 -4.67 -1.91
N GLY A 30 5.51 -4.61 -1.11
CA GLY A 30 5.91 -5.60 -0.14
C GLY A 30 5.26 -5.40 1.23
N SER A 31 5.98 -5.81 2.28
CA SER A 31 5.45 -5.85 3.64
C SER A 31 5.16 -4.45 4.21
N PRO A 32 4.03 -4.23 4.89
CA PRO A 32 3.70 -2.91 5.44
C PRO A 32 4.69 -2.47 6.51
N ILE A 33 4.88 -1.16 6.63
CA ILE A 33 5.57 -0.57 7.79
C ILE A 33 4.60 -0.51 8.97
N LEU A 34 5.07 -0.97 10.13
CA LEU A 34 4.28 -1.07 11.35
C LEU A 34 4.98 -0.34 12.49
N SER A 35 4.20 0.38 13.30
CA SER A 35 4.68 0.83 14.61
C SER A 35 4.73 -0.34 15.60
N GLU A 36 5.42 -0.17 16.73
CA GLU A 36 5.44 -1.16 17.81
C GLU A 36 4.03 -1.49 18.32
N ASP A 37 3.15 -0.50 18.42
CA ASP A 37 1.75 -0.67 18.82
C ASP A 37 0.96 -1.53 17.82
N GLU A 38 1.17 -1.32 16.52
CA GLU A 38 0.54 -2.12 15.46
C GLU A 38 1.07 -3.54 15.45
N ALA A 39 2.40 -3.70 15.55
CA ALA A 39 3.03 -4.99 15.66
C ALA A 39 2.50 -5.78 16.86
N SER A 40 2.41 -5.14 18.03
CA SER A 40 1.87 -5.73 19.26
C SER A 40 0.41 -6.16 19.11
N LYS A 41 -0.43 -5.39 18.41
CA LYS A 41 -1.82 -5.77 18.11
C LYS A 41 -1.89 -6.95 17.15
N ILE A 42 -1.04 -6.96 16.12
CA ILE A 42 -0.95 -8.06 15.15
C ILE A 42 -0.47 -9.35 15.82
N GLU A 43 0.54 -9.28 16.68
CA GLU A 43 1.11 -10.42 17.39
C GLU A 43 0.09 -11.14 18.29
N LYS A 44 -0.89 -10.41 18.83
CA LYS A 44 -2.02 -11.00 19.57
C LYS A 44 -2.95 -11.83 18.67
N ILE A 45 -3.03 -11.50 17.38
CA ILE A 45 -3.85 -12.21 16.38
C ILE A 45 -3.05 -13.35 15.74
N SER A 46 -1.75 -13.12 15.53
CA SER A 46 -0.82 -14.06 14.94
C SER A 46 0.55 -13.96 15.60
N LYS A 47 0.85 -14.90 16.48
CA LYS A 47 2.16 -14.96 17.14
C LYS A 47 3.29 -15.13 16.12
N ARG A 48 4.40 -14.45 16.38
CA ARG A 48 5.64 -14.43 15.59
C ARG A 48 5.38 -14.14 14.11
N SER A 49 4.52 -13.17 13.83
CA SER A 49 4.20 -12.76 12.45
C SER A 49 4.83 -11.44 12.04
N THR A 50 5.53 -10.79 12.95
CA THR A 50 6.24 -9.55 12.72
C THR A 50 7.74 -9.74 12.91
N ARG A 51 8.52 -8.91 12.23
CA ARG A 51 9.97 -8.79 12.39
C ARG A 51 10.30 -7.34 12.69
N LYS A 52 11.12 -7.13 13.71
CA LYS A 52 11.69 -5.83 14.03
C LYS A 52 12.83 -5.50 13.06
N VAL A 53 12.88 -4.26 12.59
CA VAL A 53 13.91 -3.73 11.70
C VAL A 53 14.42 -2.42 12.30
N GLU A 54 15.74 -2.29 12.36
CA GLU A 54 16.41 -1.07 12.79
C GLU A 54 16.70 -0.22 11.55
N SER A 55 16.31 1.05 11.57
CA SER A 55 16.60 1.98 10.48
C SER A 55 18.01 2.58 10.60
N PRO A 56 18.54 3.24 9.55
CA PRO A 56 19.81 3.96 9.62
C PRO A 56 19.85 5.09 10.66
N THR A 57 18.70 5.56 11.17
CA THR A 57 18.61 6.58 12.22
C THR A 57 18.54 5.98 13.62
N GLY A 58 18.47 4.65 13.74
CA GLY A 58 18.23 3.95 15.00
C GLY A 58 16.75 3.92 15.42
N GLN A 59 15.83 4.55 14.66
CA GLN A 59 14.40 4.35 14.90
C GLN A 59 13.99 2.94 14.45
N GLU A 60 13.36 2.20 15.35
CA GLU A 60 12.87 0.86 15.04
C GLU A 60 11.48 0.90 14.39
N TYR A 61 11.26 0.01 13.43
CA TYR A 61 9.93 -0.28 12.87
C TYR A 61 9.76 -1.78 12.70
N TYR A 62 8.54 -2.22 12.39
CA TYR A 62 8.25 -3.63 12.19
C TYR A 62 7.69 -3.87 10.80
N THR A 63 7.90 -5.08 10.28
CA THR A 63 7.28 -5.56 9.05
C THR A 63 6.58 -6.88 9.32
N LEU A 64 5.57 -7.23 8.51
CA LEU A 64 5.00 -8.58 8.51
C LEU A 64 5.99 -9.56 7.86
N LEU A 65 6.08 -10.76 8.44
CA LEU A 65 6.74 -11.89 7.81
C LEU A 65 5.88 -12.45 6.67
N GLU A 66 6.47 -13.30 5.85
CA GLU A 66 5.79 -14.10 4.84
C GLU A 66 5.76 -15.57 5.28
N ARG A 67 4.65 -16.25 5.00
CA ARG A 67 4.57 -17.69 5.16
C ARG A 67 5.38 -18.38 4.07
N GLU A 68 5.65 -19.67 4.26
CA GLU A 68 6.33 -20.52 3.26
C GLU A 68 5.63 -20.53 1.89
N ASP A 69 4.30 -20.33 1.85
CA ASP A 69 3.51 -20.23 0.63
C ASP A 69 3.55 -18.82 -0.03
N GLY A 70 4.41 -17.92 0.44
CA GLY A 70 4.54 -16.53 -0.03
C GLY A 70 3.35 -15.65 0.33
N LYS A 71 2.41 -16.13 1.16
CA LYS A 71 1.24 -15.35 1.57
C LYS A 71 1.50 -14.63 2.89
N CYS A 72 0.86 -13.47 3.05
CA CYS A 72 0.84 -12.72 4.29
C CYS A 72 0.32 -13.58 5.46
N TYR A 73 0.98 -13.53 6.63
CA TYR A 73 0.52 -14.23 7.83
C TYR A 73 -0.90 -13.84 8.25
N LEU A 74 -1.40 -12.67 7.88
CA LEU A 74 -2.75 -12.21 8.25
C LEU A 74 -3.85 -12.80 7.35
N LEU A 75 -3.51 -13.63 6.36
CA LEU A 75 -4.50 -14.29 5.50
C LEU A 75 -4.91 -15.66 6.03
N THR A 76 -6.21 -15.87 6.14
CA THR A 76 -6.80 -17.19 6.36
C THR A 76 -6.64 -18.08 5.12
N ARG A 77 -6.93 -19.39 5.24
CA ARG A 77 -6.92 -20.33 4.10
C ARG A 77 -7.86 -19.93 2.95
N ARG A 78 -8.90 -19.14 3.24
CA ARG A 78 -9.87 -18.62 2.25
C ARG A 78 -9.53 -17.20 1.76
N ASN A 79 -8.26 -16.80 1.85
CA ASN A 79 -7.75 -15.46 1.49
C ASN A 79 -8.46 -14.28 2.20
N ARG A 80 -9.13 -14.51 3.34
CA ARG A 80 -9.71 -13.43 4.15
C ARG A 80 -8.67 -12.88 5.13
N CYS A 81 -8.59 -11.56 5.25
CA CYS A 81 -7.74 -10.91 6.26
C CYS A 81 -8.34 -11.10 7.67
N ARG A 82 -7.63 -11.81 8.56
CA ARG A 82 -8.08 -12.02 9.95
C ARG A 82 -7.89 -10.80 10.84
N ALA A 83 -7.06 -9.85 10.43
CA ALA A 83 -6.78 -8.63 11.18
C ALA A 83 -7.63 -7.45 10.72
N GLN A 84 -8.80 -7.65 10.08
CA GLN A 84 -9.60 -6.55 9.52
C GLN A 84 -9.81 -5.37 10.48
N LYS A 85 -10.10 -5.65 11.77
CA LYS A 85 -10.31 -4.62 12.82
C LYS A 85 -9.02 -4.02 13.39
N ALA A 86 -7.88 -4.64 13.11
CA ALA A 86 -6.56 -4.25 13.59
C ALA A 86 -5.59 -4.11 12.40
N LYS A 87 -6.12 -3.72 11.23
CA LYS A 87 -5.32 -3.53 10.04
C LYS A 87 -4.34 -2.38 10.30
N PRO A 88 -3.06 -2.55 9.96
CA PRO A 88 -2.11 -1.44 9.97
C PRO A 88 -2.58 -0.29 9.10
N LEU A 89 -2.22 0.94 9.46
CA LEU A 89 -2.52 2.12 8.63
C LEU A 89 -2.03 1.94 7.20
N ASP A 90 -0.80 1.45 7.05
CA ASP A 90 -0.18 1.20 5.75
C ASP A 90 -0.96 0.20 4.87
N CYS A 91 -1.65 -0.76 5.50
CA CYS A 91 -2.56 -1.69 4.82
C CYS A 91 -3.93 -1.08 4.49
N LEU A 92 -4.37 -0.06 5.24
CA LEU A 92 -5.63 0.63 5.02
C LEU A 92 -5.54 1.67 3.91
N SER A 93 -4.37 2.24 3.67
CA SER A 93 -4.15 3.17 2.56
C SER A 93 -3.92 2.49 1.21
N TYR A 94 -3.65 1.17 1.17
CA TYR A 94 -3.43 0.44 -0.08
C TYR A 94 -4.64 0.58 -1.03
N PRO A 95 -4.45 0.86 -2.33
CA PRO A 95 -3.18 0.86 -3.11
C PRO A 95 -2.38 2.18 -3.13
N ILE A 96 -2.69 3.16 -2.30
CA ILE A 96 -2.02 4.47 -2.30
C ILE A 96 -0.90 4.50 -1.26
N LYS A 97 0.25 5.02 -1.67
CA LYS A 97 1.41 5.32 -0.82
C LYS A 97 1.76 6.80 -0.90
N ALA A 98 2.13 7.37 0.24
CA ALA A 98 2.75 8.67 0.29
C ALA A 98 4.26 8.48 0.13
N VAL A 99 4.93 9.36 -0.61
CA VAL A 99 6.39 9.38 -0.77
C VAL A 99 6.91 10.80 -0.59
N TYR A 100 8.12 10.94 -0.04
CA TYR A 100 8.78 12.24 0.03
C TYR A 100 9.29 12.63 -1.36
N GLY A 101 8.75 13.71 -1.92
CA GLY A 101 9.33 14.41 -3.08
C GLY A 101 10.38 15.43 -2.64
N GLU A 102 10.93 16.20 -3.59
CA GLU A 102 11.99 17.18 -3.30
C GLU A 102 11.53 18.26 -2.31
N ASN A 103 10.30 18.77 -2.49
CA ASN A 103 9.73 19.84 -1.68
C ASN A 103 8.26 19.58 -1.27
N SER A 104 7.75 18.37 -1.47
CA SER A 104 6.36 18.02 -1.21
C SER A 104 6.18 16.55 -0.87
N VAL A 105 4.97 16.15 -0.49
CA VAL A 105 4.58 14.74 -0.41
C VAL A 105 3.81 14.38 -1.67
N GLU A 106 4.28 13.35 -2.37
CA GLU A 106 3.61 12.82 -3.55
C GLU A 106 2.83 11.57 -3.18
N PHE A 107 1.73 11.30 -3.91
CA PHE A 107 0.92 10.12 -3.70
C PHE A 107 0.97 9.22 -4.92
N ILE A 108 1.47 8.00 -4.73
CA ILE A 108 1.62 7.02 -5.80
C ILE A 108 0.55 5.95 -5.62
N LEU A 109 -0.20 5.71 -6.70
CA LEU A 109 -1.11 4.58 -6.82
C LEU A 109 -0.33 3.37 -7.35
N ASP A 110 -0.43 2.22 -6.67
CA ASP A 110 0.19 0.97 -7.13
C ASP A 110 -0.26 0.64 -8.57
N PRO A 111 0.65 0.67 -9.57
CA PRO A 111 0.29 0.46 -10.97
C PRO A 111 -0.15 -0.98 -11.28
N ASN A 112 0.06 -1.90 -10.33
CA ASN A 112 -0.31 -3.30 -10.42
C ASN A 112 -1.52 -3.64 -9.55
N CYS A 113 -2.20 -2.66 -8.96
CA CYS A 113 -3.42 -2.93 -8.20
C CYS A 113 -4.54 -3.42 -9.12
N PRO A 114 -5.09 -4.64 -8.91
CA PRO A 114 -6.18 -5.16 -9.74
C PRO A 114 -7.51 -4.43 -9.52
N ALA A 115 -7.63 -3.66 -8.43
CA ALA A 115 -8.82 -2.89 -8.11
C ALA A 115 -8.70 -1.40 -8.50
N SER A 116 -7.63 -1.02 -9.22
CA SER A 116 -7.35 0.38 -9.58
C SER A 116 -8.50 1.07 -10.33
N GLU A 117 -9.17 0.37 -11.24
CA GLU A 117 -10.31 0.91 -12.01
C GLU A 117 -11.59 1.08 -11.17
N HIS A 118 -11.63 0.52 -9.96
CA HIS A 118 -12.80 0.58 -9.07
C HIS A 118 -12.64 1.58 -7.93
N LEU A 119 -11.52 2.32 -7.89
CA LEU A 119 -11.28 3.32 -6.86
C LEU A 119 -12.15 4.55 -7.10
N THR A 120 -12.96 4.90 -6.11
CA THR A 120 -13.72 6.15 -6.13
C THR A 120 -12.85 7.30 -5.64
N GLU A 121 -13.23 8.54 -5.97
CA GLU A 121 -12.53 9.72 -5.46
C GLU A 121 -12.55 9.77 -3.92
N GLU A 122 -13.68 9.42 -3.31
CA GLU A 122 -13.80 9.35 -1.85
C GLU A 122 -12.83 8.34 -1.22
N PHE A 123 -12.65 7.18 -1.86
CA PHE A 123 -11.65 6.19 -1.46
C PHE A 123 -10.25 6.80 -1.52
N ILE A 124 -9.90 7.43 -2.65
CA ILE A 124 -8.58 8.01 -2.90
C ILE A 124 -8.25 9.06 -1.83
N GLN A 125 -9.17 9.99 -1.56
CA GLN A 125 -8.96 11.04 -0.55
C GLN A 125 -8.81 10.45 0.86
N SER A 126 -9.66 9.49 1.22
CA SER A 126 -9.56 8.81 2.51
C SER A 126 -8.22 8.07 2.66
N ALA A 127 -7.77 7.41 1.60
CA ALA A 127 -6.53 6.63 1.60
C ALA A 127 -5.30 7.52 1.68
N LYS A 128 -5.31 8.70 1.02
CA LYS A 128 -4.25 9.71 1.14
C LYS A 128 -4.09 10.19 2.59
N ILE A 129 -5.19 10.46 3.30
CA ILE A 129 -5.15 10.85 4.71
C ILE A 129 -4.49 9.75 5.55
N VAL A 130 -4.91 8.49 5.37
CA VAL A 130 -4.32 7.36 6.10
C VAL A 130 -2.85 7.13 5.73
N ALA A 131 -2.46 7.34 4.48
CA ALA A 131 -1.08 7.24 4.04
C ALA A 131 -0.19 8.30 4.71
N LEU A 132 -0.66 9.54 4.82
CA LEU A 132 0.03 10.61 5.55
C LEU A 132 0.19 10.28 7.04
N ASP A 133 -0.86 9.77 7.67
CA ASP A 133 -0.79 9.35 9.07
C ASP A 133 0.19 8.19 9.28
N SER A 134 0.26 7.25 8.34
CA SER A 134 1.23 6.16 8.37
C SER A 134 2.65 6.69 8.22
N MET A 135 2.87 7.63 7.30
CA MET A 135 4.16 8.27 7.03
C MET A 135 4.65 9.10 8.22
N ALA A 136 3.77 9.89 8.84
CA ALA A 136 4.10 10.79 9.95
C ALA A 136 4.50 10.09 11.25
N ARG A 137 4.30 8.76 11.35
CA ARG A 137 4.72 7.95 12.50
C ARG A 137 6.22 7.68 12.54
N PHE A 138 6.90 7.85 11.42
CA PHE A 138 8.31 7.52 11.27
C PHE A 138 9.06 8.78 10.85
N ASP A 139 10.32 8.88 11.25
CA ASP A 139 11.18 9.89 10.69
C ASP A 139 11.37 9.63 9.18
N SER A 140 11.66 10.68 8.42
CA SER A 140 11.72 10.60 6.96
C SER A 140 12.74 9.59 6.45
N LYS A 141 13.89 9.44 7.12
CA LYS A 141 14.92 8.48 6.74
C LYS A 141 14.48 7.05 7.02
N THR A 142 13.79 6.80 8.13
CA THR A 142 13.21 5.50 8.46
C THR A 142 12.14 5.09 7.46
N TYR A 143 11.23 6.01 7.13
CA TYR A 143 10.17 5.73 6.17
C TYR A 143 10.73 5.47 4.76
N ASN A 144 11.70 6.27 4.31
CA ASN A 144 12.39 6.07 3.03
C ASN A 144 13.16 4.76 2.98
N HIS A 145 13.88 4.41 4.06
CA HIS A 145 14.54 3.12 4.16
C HIS A 145 13.54 1.96 4.01
N TRP A 146 12.35 2.06 4.62
CA TRP A 146 11.32 1.05 4.42
C TRP A 146 10.81 1.02 2.97
N LEU A 147 10.49 2.17 2.37
CA LEU A 147 10.02 2.27 0.98
C LEU A 147 11.01 1.59 0.02
N GLU A 148 12.30 1.94 0.10
CA GLU A 148 13.36 1.39 -0.73
C GLU A 148 13.52 -0.13 -0.55
N ASN A 149 13.26 -0.65 0.64
CA ASN A 149 13.44 -2.08 0.92
C ASN A 149 12.19 -2.92 0.70
N ASN A 150 11.01 -2.32 0.63
CA ASN A 150 9.75 -3.06 0.63
C ASN A 150 8.81 -2.66 -0.51
N VAL A 151 9.04 -1.57 -1.23
CA VAL A 151 8.15 -1.13 -2.32
C VAL A 151 8.88 -1.27 -3.65
N GLY A 152 8.43 -2.20 -4.49
CA GLY A 152 9.12 -2.61 -5.71
C GLY A 152 9.20 -1.54 -6.79
N TRP A 153 8.18 -0.70 -6.96
CA TRP A 153 8.27 0.43 -7.90
C TRP A 153 9.18 1.56 -7.40
N VAL A 154 9.47 1.64 -6.09
CA VAL A 154 10.54 2.51 -5.55
C VAL A 154 11.90 1.91 -5.90
N LYS A 155 12.09 0.60 -5.64
CA LYS A 155 13.34 -0.12 -5.95
C LYS A 155 13.76 -0.03 -7.42
N MET A 156 12.80 -0.08 -8.32
CA MET A 156 13.04 -0.07 -9.76
C MET A 156 13.33 1.35 -10.32
N GLY A 157 13.35 2.39 -9.47
CA GLY A 157 13.62 3.77 -9.90
C GLY A 157 12.55 4.33 -10.83
N VAL A 158 11.32 3.80 -10.77
CA VAL A 158 10.24 4.10 -11.73
C VAL A 158 9.56 5.45 -11.44
N ILE A 159 10.05 6.20 -10.47
CA ILE A 159 9.61 7.57 -10.22
C ILE A 159 10.39 8.48 -11.18
N GLU A 160 10.08 8.41 -12.47
CA GLU A 160 10.39 9.48 -13.42
C GLU A 160 9.36 10.59 -13.20
N HIS A 161 9.74 11.61 -12.43
CA HIS A 161 9.11 12.93 -12.28
C HIS A 161 7.60 13.04 -12.64
N ALA A 162 6.75 13.16 -11.62
CA ALA A 162 5.40 13.70 -11.80
C ALA A 162 5.50 15.19 -12.14
N PHE A 163 5.19 15.57 -13.38
CA PHE A 163 5.17 16.98 -13.79
C PHE A 163 3.93 17.67 -13.23
N PRO A 164 4.05 18.85 -12.59
CA PRO A 164 2.89 19.66 -12.27
C PRO A 164 2.32 20.27 -13.55
N ASN A 165 1.11 19.88 -13.94
CA ASN A 165 0.34 20.57 -14.98
C ASN A 165 -1.08 20.82 -14.47
N GLY A 166 -1.29 22.00 -13.87
CA GLY A 166 -2.59 22.36 -13.29
C GLY A 166 -2.93 21.52 -12.06
N ASN A 167 -4.12 21.69 -11.50
CA ASN A 167 -4.59 21.05 -10.25
C ASN A 167 -4.69 19.51 -10.30
N ASP A 168 -4.14 18.87 -11.33
CA ASP A 168 -4.20 17.44 -11.59
C ASP A 168 -2.79 16.84 -11.47
N LEU A 169 -2.65 15.79 -10.67
CA LEU A 169 -1.42 15.02 -10.51
C LEU A 169 -1.54 13.78 -11.40
N GLU A 170 -0.94 13.83 -12.60
CA GLU A 170 -0.82 12.66 -13.48
C GLU A 170 0.51 11.94 -13.17
N ILE A 171 0.45 10.65 -12.85
CA ILE A 171 1.63 9.78 -12.74
C ILE A 171 1.57 8.77 -13.88
N PHE A 172 2.55 8.81 -14.78
CA PHE A 172 2.70 7.83 -15.85
C PHE A 172 3.84 6.85 -15.51
N VAL A 173 3.50 5.58 -15.40
CA VAL A 173 4.49 4.50 -15.23
C VAL A 173 4.73 3.82 -16.57
N ARG A 174 5.98 3.78 -17.02
CA ARG A 174 6.41 3.04 -18.22
C ARG A 174 6.43 1.53 -17.88
N ARG A 175 5.65 0.74 -18.60
CA ARG A 175 5.49 -0.72 -18.39
C ARG A 175 6.42 -1.50 -19.34
N GLU A 176 7.38 -2.23 -18.79
CA GLU A 176 7.90 -3.45 -19.41
C GLU A 176 7.55 -4.63 -18.47
N PHE A 177 6.69 -5.54 -18.91
CA PHE A 177 6.26 -6.69 -18.11
C PHE A 177 6.98 -7.96 -18.57
N PRO A 178 7.47 -8.81 -17.65
CA PRO A 178 7.75 -10.20 -17.97
C PRO A 178 6.44 -10.95 -18.26
N LEU A 179 6.37 -11.60 -19.43
CA LEU A 179 5.24 -12.40 -19.88
C LEU A 179 4.98 -13.56 -18.90
N GLY A 180 3.79 -13.69 -18.30
CA GLY A 180 3.44 -14.96 -17.62
C GLY A 180 2.33 -15.06 -16.57
N ILE A 181 1.56 -14.02 -16.22
CA ILE A 181 0.50 -14.15 -15.19
C ILE A 181 -0.88 -13.92 -15.81
N SER A 182 -1.65 -15.00 -16.03
CA SER A 182 -2.84 -15.03 -16.91
C SER A 182 -4.19 -15.33 -16.24
N SER A 183 -4.37 -15.06 -14.93
CA SER A 183 -5.64 -15.44 -14.26
C SER A 183 -6.46 -14.30 -13.67
N CYS A 184 -6.21 -13.04 -14.06
CA CYS A 184 -7.18 -11.96 -13.88
C CYS A 184 -7.64 -11.53 -15.27
N PRO A 185 -8.94 -11.31 -15.55
CA PRO A 185 -9.36 -10.65 -16.77
C PRO A 185 -8.85 -9.21 -16.70
N ILE A 186 -7.64 -8.97 -17.20
CA ILE A 186 -7.02 -7.66 -17.31
C ILE A 186 -7.84 -6.91 -18.36
N ALA A 187 -8.80 -6.11 -17.91
CA ALA A 187 -9.27 -5.00 -18.70
C ALA A 187 -8.11 -3.99 -18.75
N TRP A 188 -7.58 -3.77 -19.94
CA TRP A 188 -6.56 -2.76 -20.19
C TRP A 188 -7.30 -1.48 -20.59
N ASN A 189 -7.43 -0.49 -19.70
CA ASN A 189 -7.90 0.83 -20.11
C ASN A 189 -7.17 1.97 -19.41
N LYS A 190 -7.01 3.05 -20.17
CA LYS A 190 -6.38 4.31 -19.78
C LYS A 190 -7.32 5.03 -18.80
N VAL A 191 -7.00 4.99 -17.51
CA VAL A 191 -7.78 5.72 -16.49
C VAL A 191 -7.41 7.20 -16.55
N ARG A 192 -8.36 8.03 -16.98
CA ARG A 192 -8.27 9.49 -16.92
C ARG A 192 -9.19 9.93 -15.80
N LEU A 193 -8.64 10.27 -14.63
CA LEU A 193 -9.41 10.87 -13.55
C LEU A 193 -9.52 12.36 -13.86
N ALA A 194 -10.71 12.81 -14.25
CA ALA A 194 -11.01 14.22 -14.40
C ALA A 194 -11.55 14.74 -13.07
N PHE A 195 -10.89 15.73 -12.48
CA PHE A 195 -11.44 16.50 -11.37
C PHE A 195 -12.38 17.57 -11.93
N THR A 196 -13.69 17.44 -11.64
CA THR A 196 -14.58 18.60 -11.72
C THR A 196 -14.44 19.37 -10.42
N GLY A 197 -13.71 20.48 -10.45
CA GLY A 197 -13.77 21.49 -9.37
C GLY A 197 -15.17 22.11 -9.29
N PRO A 198 -15.52 22.74 -8.15
CA PRO A 198 -16.74 23.54 -8.05
C PRO A 198 -16.78 24.70 -9.05
#